data_AF-A0A135HUW4-F1
#
_entry.id   AF-A0A135HUW4-F1
#
_cell.length_a   1.000
_cell.length_b   1.000
_cell.length_c   1.000
_cell.angle_alpha   90.00
_cell.angle_beta   90.00
_cell.angle_gamma   90.00
#
_symmetry.space_group_name_H-M   'P 1'
#
loop_
_entity.id
_entity.type
_entity.pdbx_description
1 polymer ?
#
loop_
_entity_poly.entity_id
_entity_poly.type
_entity_poly.pdbx_seq_one_letter_code
_entity_poly.pdbx_strand_id
1 'polypeptide(L)'
;MHVDQELAPAAVPGNPSWNPPSYDLTIAIRTYLFFGIPTRRQPVSLVRAMGYIRRKFPECALCDDELEILIARHAIAAGYMVHFDGKPTRTV
;
A
#
# COMPACT_ATOMS: atom_id res chain seq x y z
N MET A 1 -32.15 -11.75 42.01
CA MET A 1 -30.78 -12.14 42.45
C MET A 1 -30.63 -13.59 42.02
N HIS A 2 -29.78 -14.05 41.10
CA HIS A 2 -28.58 -13.55 40.43
C HIS A 2 -28.76 -13.74 38.92
N VAL A 3 -28.17 -12.87 38.10
CA VAL A 3 -27.89 -13.17 36.68
C VAL A 3 -26.42 -13.56 36.61
N ASP A 4 -26.16 -14.82 36.27
CA ASP A 4 -24.81 -15.29 35.92
C ASP A 4 -24.42 -14.59 34.61
N GLN A 5 -23.66 -13.50 34.75
CA GLN A 5 -22.96 -12.89 33.63
C GLN A 5 -21.77 -13.78 33.29
N GLU A 6 -21.96 -14.60 32.27
CA GLU A 6 -20.86 -15.30 31.59
C GLU A 6 -19.87 -14.25 31.07
N LEU A 7 -18.74 -14.17 31.77
CA LEU A 7 -17.64 -13.25 31.53
C LEU A 7 -17.00 -13.61 30.19
N ALA A 8 -17.27 -12.82 29.15
CA ALA A 8 -16.62 -12.99 27.85
C ALA A 8 -15.09 -12.99 28.03
N PRO A 9 -14.36 -13.96 27.45
CA PRO A 9 -12.93 -14.11 27.68
C PRO A 9 -12.19 -12.86 27.19
N ALA A 10 -11.34 -12.34 28.07
CA ALA A 10 -10.49 -11.18 27.85
C ALA A 10 -9.83 -11.27 26.47
N ALA A 11 -10.11 -10.28 25.62
CA ALA A 11 -9.41 -10.09 24.37
C ALA A 11 -7.91 -10.01 24.67
N VAL A 12 -7.17 -11.03 24.22
CA VAL A 12 -5.72 -11.06 24.22
C VAL A 12 -5.28 -9.77 23.51
N PRO A 13 -4.31 -8.99 24.03
CA PRO A 13 -3.77 -7.83 23.33
C PRO A 13 -2.92 -8.36 22.17
N GLY A 14 -3.61 -8.85 21.13
CA GLY A 14 -3.05 -9.10 19.82
C GLY A 14 -2.58 -7.76 19.31
N ASN A 15 -1.26 -7.65 19.23
CA ASN A 15 -0.47 -6.68 18.48
C ASN A 15 -1.38 -5.82 17.58
N PRO A 16 -1.54 -4.50 17.83
CA PRO A 16 -2.32 -3.68 16.91
C PRO A 16 -1.62 -3.82 15.57
N SER A 17 -2.25 -4.55 14.65
CA SER A 17 -1.90 -4.51 13.24
C SER A 17 -2.09 -3.04 12.89
N TRP A 18 -0.99 -2.29 12.98
CA TRP A 18 -0.93 -0.89 12.61
C TRP A 18 -0.93 -0.87 11.09
N ASN A 19 -2.03 -1.36 10.52
CA ASN A 19 -2.40 -1.09 9.16
C ASN A 19 -2.54 0.42 9.13
N PRO A 20 -1.65 1.15 8.45
CA PRO A 20 -1.93 2.56 8.20
C PRO A 20 -3.34 2.59 7.58
N PRO A 21 -4.24 3.46 8.06
CA PRO A 21 -5.53 3.67 7.42
C PRO A 21 -5.32 3.68 5.91
N SER A 22 -6.12 2.95 5.14
CA SER A 22 -5.99 2.90 3.66
C SER A 22 -5.94 4.29 3.01
N TYR A 23 -6.47 5.28 3.71
CA TYR A 23 -6.34 6.71 3.46
C TYR A 23 -4.90 7.24 3.47
N ASP A 24 -4.08 6.89 4.46
CA ASP A 24 -2.69 7.34 4.59
C ASP A 24 -1.80 6.76 3.48
N LEU A 25 -2.06 5.51 3.11
CA LEU A 25 -1.40 4.86 1.98
C LEU A 25 -1.73 5.58 0.66
N THR A 26 -3.00 5.92 0.45
CA THR A 26 -3.46 6.67 -0.72
C THR A 26 -2.79 8.04 -0.81
N ILE A 27 -2.69 8.76 0.32
CA ILE A 27 -2.00 10.05 0.39
C ILE A 27 -0.53 9.90 0.01
N ALA A 28 0.14 8.89 0.54
CA ALA A 28 1.55 8.67 0.28
C ALA A 28 1.83 8.35 -1.19
N ILE A 29 0.98 7.53 -1.82
CA ILE A 29 1.05 7.22 -3.24
C ILE A 29 0.89 8.49 -4.07
N ARG A 30 -0.16 9.29 -3.80
CA ARG A 30 -0.36 10.57 -4.51
C ARG A 30 0.82 11.51 -4.29
N THR A 31 1.32 11.62 -3.06
CA THR A 31 2.48 12.45 -2.72
C THR A 31 3.71 12.05 -3.54
N TYR A 32 3.98 10.75 -3.65
CA TYR A 32 5.06 10.25 -4.49
C TYR A 32 4.85 10.58 -5.97
N LEU A 33 3.63 10.43 -6.49
CA LEU A 33 3.33 10.75 -7.89
C LEU A 33 3.55 12.24 -8.19
N PHE A 34 3.11 13.14 -7.31
CA PHE A 34 3.19 14.60 -7.54
C PHE A 34 4.56 15.19 -7.27
N PHE A 35 5.26 14.74 -6.22
CA PHE A 35 6.53 15.33 -5.79
C PHE A 35 7.75 14.48 -6.14
N GLY A 36 7.57 13.16 -6.29
CA GLY A 36 8.63 12.22 -6.65
C GLY A 36 8.86 12.08 -8.16
N ILE A 37 7.94 12.57 -8.99
CA ILE A 37 8.02 12.48 -10.45
C ILE A 37 8.00 13.89 -11.04
N PRO A 38 9.14 14.39 -11.57
CA PRO A 38 9.28 15.78 -11.98
C PRO A 38 8.41 16.17 -13.17
N THR A 39 8.02 15.22 -14.02
CA THR A 39 7.12 15.49 -15.16
C THR A 39 6.15 14.34 -15.39
N ARG A 40 4.91 14.66 -15.79
CA ARG A 40 3.91 13.63 -16.15
C ARG A 40 4.26 12.80 -17.39
N ARG A 41 5.26 13.25 -18.17
CA ARG A 41 5.80 12.54 -19.34
C ARG A 41 6.78 11.44 -18.95
N GLN A 42 7.27 11.45 -17.71
CA GLN A 42 8.14 10.39 -17.22
C GLN A 42 7.27 9.21 -16.74
N PRO A 43 7.57 7.98 -17.18
CA PRO A 43 6.85 6.82 -16.71
C PRO A 43 7.09 6.58 -15.21
N VAL A 44 6.03 6.21 -14.51
CA VAL A 44 6.08 5.77 -13.11
C VAL A 44 6.70 4.37 -13.08
N SER A 45 7.87 4.24 -12.45
CA SER A 45 8.42 2.93 -12.10
C SER A 45 7.74 2.40 -10.85
N LEU A 46 6.98 1.32 -11.00
CA LEU A 46 6.25 0.68 -9.90
C LEU A 46 7.21 0.20 -8.80
N VAL A 47 8.38 -0.34 -9.18
CA VAL A 47 9.42 -0.76 -8.22
C VAL A 47 9.87 0.40 -7.34
N ARG A 48 10.15 1.58 -7.92
CA ARG A 48 10.57 2.75 -7.13
C ARG A 48 9.44 3.27 -6.24
N ALA A 49 8.21 3.30 -6.76
CA ALA A 49 7.04 3.73 -6.00
C ALA A 49 6.78 2.79 -4.82
N MET A 50 6.78 1.48 -5.02
CA MET A 50 6.66 0.48 -3.96
C MET A 50 7.77 0.63 -2.91
N GLY A 51 9.02 0.77 -3.35
CA GLY A 51 10.15 0.97 -2.43
C GLY A 51 10.07 2.28 -1.63
N TYR A 52 9.47 3.35 -2.18
CA TYR A 52 9.16 4.55 -1.42
C TYR A 52 8.07 4.30 -0.37
N ILE A 53 6.98 3.63 -0.76
CA ILE A 53 5.85 3.35 0.13
C ILE A 53 6.27 2.42 1.27
N ARG A 54 7.00 1.33 0.99
CA ARG A 54 7.52 0.40 2.02
C ARG A 54 8.46 1.07 3.01
N ARG A 55 9.24 2.06 2.58
CA ARG A 55 10.10 2.85 3.49
C ARG A 55 9.30 3.77 4.41
N LYS A 56 8.20 4.34 3.90
CA LYS A 56 7.29 5.16 4.73
C LYS A 56 6.38 4.32 5.62
N PHE A 57 5.98 3.14 5.18
CA PHE A 57 5.06 2.24 5.85
C PHE A 57 5.65 0.82 5.88
N PRO A 58 6.62 0.55 6.77
CA PRO A 58 7.22 -0.78 6.88
C PRO A 58 6.18 -1.84 7.31
N GLU A 59 5.18 -1.44 8.09
CA GLU A 59 4.07 -2.26 8.56
C GLU A 59 2.93 -2.42 7.53
N CYS A 60 3.10 -1.94 6.29
CA CYS A 60 2.06 -2.07 5.26
C CYS A 60 1.75 -3.55 4.99
N ALA A 61 0.53 -3.98 5.33
CA ALA A 61 0.12 -5.38 5.20
C ALA A 61 -0.19 -5.82 3.76
N LEU A 62 -0.26 -4.88 2.81
CA LEU A 62 -0.50 -5.22 1.41
C LEU A 62 0.66 -6.04 0.85
N CYS A 63 0.35 -7.04 0.04
CA CYS A 63 1.34 -7.74 -0.76
C CYS A 63 1.85 -6.83 -1.88
N ASP A 64 3.01 -7.18 -2.47
CA ASP A 64 3.61 -6.36 -3.54
C ASP A 64 2.66 -6.20 -4.73
N ASP A 65 1.95 -7.25 -5.13
CA ASP A 65 0.99 -7.19 -6.25
C ASP A 65 -0.21 -6.25 -5.95
N GLU A 66 -0.72 -6.28 -4.71
CA GLU A 66 -1.83 -5.39 -4.29
C GLU A 66 -1.38 -3.93 -4.25
N LEU A 67 -0.16 -3.70 -3.75
CA LEU A 67 0.43 -2.37 -3.69
C LEU A 67 0.75 -1.84 -5.11
N GLU A 68 1.24 -2.70 -5.99
CA GLU A 68 1.49 -2.40 -7.40
C GLU A 68 0.20 -1.98 -8.12
N ILE A 69 -0.88 -2.75 -7.97
CA ILE A 69 -2.20 -2.42 -8.52
C ILE A 69 -2.69 -1.08 -7.99
N LEU A 70 -2.57 -0.84 -6.68
CA LEU A 70 -3.01 0.41 -6.07
C LEU A 70 -2.25 1.62 -6.61
N ILE A 71 -0.92 1.52 -6.73
CA ILE A 71 -0.07 2.57 -7.31
C ILE A 71 -0.44 2.80 -8.77
N ALA A 72 -0.57 1.74 -9.57
CA ALA A 72 -0.91 1.84 -10.99
C ALA A 72 -2.26 2.53 -11.19
N ARG A 73 -3.28 2.17 -10.40
CA ARG A 73 -4.61 2.82 -10.46
C ARG A 73 -4.52 4.31 -10.18
N HIS A 74 -3.78 4.72 -9.16
CA HIS A 74 -3.59 6.14 -8.84
C HIS A 74 -2.79 6.89 -9.90
N ALA A 75 -1.73 6.27 -10.44
CA ALA A 75 -0.92 6.83 -11.50
C ALA A 75 -1.75 7.08 -12.77
N ILE A 76 -2.51 6.09 -13.22
CA ILE A 76 -3.39 6.18 -14.40
C ILE A 76 -4.45 7.25 -14.18
N ALA A 77 -5.11 7.26 -13.02
CA ALA A 77 -6.12 8.28 -12.69
C ALA A 77 -5.55 9.71 -12.67
N ALA A 78 -4.27 9.88 -12.34
CA ALA A 78 -3.57 11.16 -12.36
C ALA A 78 -2.95 11.51 -13.74
N GLY A 79 -3.10 10.63 -14.74
CA GLY A 79 -2.61 10.84 -16.11
C GLY A 79 -1.11 10.56 -16.30
N TYR A 80 -0.51 9.74 -15.43
CA TYR A 80 0.86 9.27 -15.63
C TYR A 80 0.90 8.03 -16.52
N MET A 81 1.97 7.90 -17.30
CA MET A 81 2.33 6.63 -17.92
C MET A 81 2.88 5.70 -16.84
N VAL A 82 2.47 4.44 -16.83
CA VAL A 82 2.95 3.42 -15.88
C VAL A 82 3.85 2.45 -16.61
N HIS A 83 5.07 2.24 -16.10
CA HIS A 83 5.96 1.19 -16.57
C HIS A 83 5.89 0.01 -15.62
N PHE A 84 5.32 -1.09 -16.11
CA PHE A 84 5.42 -2.38 -15.47
C PHE A 84 6.82 -2.91 -15.79
N ASP A 85 7.77 -2.77 -14.87
CA ASP A 85 9.04 -3.48 -14.94
C ASP A 85 8.68 -4.97 -14.83
N GLY A 86 8.48 -5.60 -15.99
CA GLY A 86 8.15 -7.01 -16.07
C GLY A 86 9.22 -7.77 -15.30
N LYS A 87 8.82 -8.44 -14.21
CA LYS A 87 9.61 -9.57 -13.70
C LYS A 87 9.86 -10.45 -14.93
N PRO A 88 11.11 -10.78 -15.29
CA PRO A 88 11.36 -11.67 -16.40
C PRO A 88 10.51 -12.90 -16.13
N THR A 89 9.51 -13.14 -16.99
CA THR A 89 8.72 -14.35 -16.95
C THR A 89 9.72 -15.47 -17.00
N ARG A 90 9.93 -16.13 -15.86
CA ARG A 90 10.75 -17.32 -15.77
C ARG A 90 10.01 -18.35 -16.62
N THR A 91 10.44 -18.46 -17.87
CA THR A 91 10.04 -19.53 -18.78
C THR A 91 10.40 -20.83 -18.06
N VAL A 92 9.38 -21.56 -17.65
CA VAL A 92 9.50 -22.95 -17.17
C VAL A 92 9.51 -23.87 -18.38
#